data_AF-A0A5M9TWC1-F1
#
_entry.id   AF-A0A5M9TWC1-F1
#
_cell.length_a   1.000
_cell.length_b   1.000
_cell.length_c   1.000
_cell.angle_alpha   90.00
_cell.angle_beta   90.00
_cell.angle_gamma   90.00
#
_symmetry.space_group_name_H-M   'P 1'
#
loop_
_entity.id
_entity.type
_entity.pdbx_description
1 polymer ?
#
loop_
_entity_poly.entity_id
_entity_poly.type
_entity_poly.pdbx_seq_one_letter_code
_entity_poly.pdbx_strand_id
1 'polypeptide(L)' 'MAKYKSRYLELAFYVNGVERKFSGGAYEAKTAEEVTVLNRLSDAEPDTEEPAQVDEVDAEDKPAKAPAKRKANAASSAK' A
#
# COMPACT_ATOMS: atom_id res chain seq x y z
N MET A 1 11.07 -7.03 -15.94
CA MET A 1 9.61 -7.20 -15.88
C MET A 1 9.27 -7.67 -14.48
N ALA A 2 8.17 -7.20 -13.90
CA ALA A 2 7.71 -7.60 -12.58
C ALA A 2 6.30 -8.19 -12.69
N LYS A 3 6.06 -9.33 -12.04
CA LYS A 3 4.73 -9.94 -11.99
C LYS A 3 4.03 -9.52 -10.71
N TYR A 4 2.77 -9.16 -10.84
CA TYR A 4 1.89 -8.79 -9.74
C TYR A 4 0.68 -9.70 -9.72
N LYS A 5 0.23 -10.07 -8.53
CA LYS A 5 -1.05 -10.72 -8.27
C LYS A 5 -2.00 -9.73 -7.63
N SER A 6 -3.25 -9.70 -8.10
CA SER A 6 -4.33 -8.96 -7.46
C SER A 6 -5.20 -9.89 -6.63
N ARG A 7 -5.81 -9.32 -5.59
CA ARG A 7 -6.90 -9.97 -4.83
C ARG A 7 -8.15 -10.21 -5.67
N TYR A 8 -8.33 -9.47 -6.76
CA TYR A 8 -9.48 -9.57 -7.66
C TYR A 8 -9.07 -10.21 -8.99
N LEU A 9 -9.99 -10.98 -9.59
CA LEU A 9 -9.76 -11.62 -10.89
C LEU A 9 -9.63 -10.60 -12.03
N GLU A 10 -10.39 -9.50 -11.95
CA GLU A 10 -10.39 -8.40 -12.90
C GLU A 10 -10.31 -7.08 -12.13
N LEU A 11 -9.10 -6.53 -12.02
CA LEU A 11 -8.84 -5.21 -11.45
C LEU A 11 -8.31 -4.30 -12.55
N ALA A 12 -8.96 -3.17 -12.81
CA ALA A 12 -8.49 -2.15 -13.74
C ALA A 12 -7.81 -1.00 -12.99
N PHE A 13 -6.74 -0.46 -13.57
CA PHE A 13 -5.98 0.67 -13.06
C PHE A 13 -5.47 1.53 -14.21
N TYR A 14 -5.07 2.76 -13.93
CA TYR A 14 -4.60 3.68 -14.95
C TYR A 14 -3.12 4.00 -14.76
N VAL A 15 -2.36 3.95 -15.85
CA VAL A 15 -0.96 4.39 -15.90
C VAL A 15 -0.89 5.45 -16.98
N ASN A 16 -0.57 6.70 -16.60
CA ASN A 16 -0.54 7.84 -17.51
C ASN A 16 -1.81 8.01 -18.36
N GLY A 17 -2.98 7.77 -17.75
CA GLY A 17 -4.27 7.86 -18.44
C GLY A 17 -4.61 6.68 -19.35
N VAL A 18 -3.74 5.67 -19.44
CA VAL A 18 -4.00 4.42 -20.16
C VAL A 18 -4.54 3.39 -19.19
N GLU A 19 -5.72 2.85 -19.49
CA GLU A 19 -6.32 1.75 -18.73
C GLU A 19 -5.52 0.46 -18.93
N ARG A 20 -5.14 -0.15 -17.82
CA ARG A 20 -4.53 -1.47 -17.72
C ARG A 20 -5.39 -2.32 -16.81
N LYS A 21 -5.39 -3.63 -17.02
CA LYS A 21 -6.18 -4.54 -16.19
C LYS A 21 -5.45 -5.83 -15.90
N PHE A 22 -5.65 -6.33 -14.69
CA PHE A 22 -5.32 -7.68 -14.31
C PHE A 22 -6.20 -8.65 -15.10
N SER A 23 -5.61 -9.77 -15.50
CA SER A 23 -6.32 -10.87 -16.18
C SER A 23 -6.18 -12.12 -15.33
N GLY A 24 -7.29 -12.64 -14.82
CA GLY A 24 -7.28 -13.79 -13.91
C GLY A 24 -6.51 -13.53 -12.61
N GLY A 25 -6.46 -12.28 -12.17
CA GLY A 25 -5.73 -11.87 -10.98
C GLY A 25 -4.21 -11.74 -11.16
N ALA A 26 -3.69 -11.78 -12.40
CA ALA A 26 -2.27 -11.55 -12.68
C ALA A 26 -2.06 -10.36 -13.64
N TYR A 27 -0.96 -9.63 -13.44
CA TYR A 27 -0.49 -8.57 -14.33
C TYR A 27 1.03 -8.61 -14.46
N GLU A 28 1.54 -8.36 -15.66
CA GLU A 28 2.97 -8.28 -15.94
C GLU A 28 3.35 -6.82 -16.25
N ALA A 29 4.06 -6.20 -15.31
CA ALA A 29 4.59 -4.85 -15.47
C ALA A 29 5.89 -4.88 -16.27
N LYS A 30 5.94 -4.09 -17.34
CA LYS A 30 7.09 -3.94 -18.24
C LYS A 30 7.82 -2.61 -18.01
N THR A 31 7.13 -1.62 -17.46
CA THR A 31 7.62 -0.26 -17.26
C THR A 31 7.69 0.10 -15.77
N ALA A 32 8.59 1.02 -15.40
CA ALA A 32 8.74 1.50 -14.03
C ALA A 32 7.50 2.26 -13.53
N GLU A 33 6.77 2.91 -14.43
CA GLU A 33 5.53 3.62 -14.11
C GLU A 33 4.42 2.66 -13.68
N GLU A 34 4.28 1.52 -14.38
CA GLU A 34 3.35 0.45 -13.97
C GLU A 34 3.70 -0.05 -12.58
N VAL A 35 4.97 -0.34 -12.32
CA VAL A 35 5.45 -0.81 -11.00
C VAL A 35 5.14 0.20 -9.90
N THR A 36 5.35 1.49 -10.17
CA THR A 36 5.07 2.56 -9.20
C THR A 36 3.59 2.65 -8.86
N VAL A 37 2.71 2.53 -9.86
CA VAL A 37 1.25 2.51 -9.63
C VAL A 37 0.85 1.25 -8.87
N LEU A 38 1.38 0.09 -9.26
CA LEU A 38 1.07 -1.20 -8.64
C LEU A 38 1.53 -1.26 -7.17
N ASN A 39 2.68 -0.68 -6.83
CA ASN A 39 3.15 -0.58 -5.44
C ASN A 39 2.27 0.33 -4.56
N ARG A 40 1.51 1.24 -5.17
CA ARG A 40 0.53 2.08 -4.45
C ARG A 40 -0.83 1.39 -4.29
N LEU A 41 -1.12 0.36 -5.06
CA LEU A 41 -2.37 -0.38 -4.96
C LEU A 41 -2.30 -1.38 -3.82
N SER A 42 -3.11 -1.20 -2.78
CA SER A 42 -3.21 -2.14 -1.66
C SER A 42 -3.78 -3.51 -2.06
N ASP A 43 -4.43 -3.57 -3.22
CA ASP A 43 -5.06 -4.78 -3.77
C ASP A 43 -4.16 -5.54 -4.76
N ALA A 44 -2.92 -5.06 -4.98
CA ALA A 44 -1.93 -5.71 -5.83
C ALA A 44 -0.66 -6.00 -5.02
N GLU A 45 -0.20 -7.25 -5.06
CA GLU A 45 1.00 -7.71 -4.37
C GLU A 45 1.99 -8.27 -5.41
N PRO A 46 3.31 -8.04 -5.25
CA PRO A 46 4.30 -8.63 -6.14
C PRO A 46 4.30 -10.16 -5.99
N ASP A 47 4.37 -10.87 -7.12
CA ASP A 47 4.44 -12.34 -7.13
C ASP A 47 5.84 -12.77 -6.68
N THR A 48 5.93 -13.33 -5.47
CA THR A 48 7.17 -13.56 -4.68
C THR A 48 8.22 -14.48 -5.33
N GLU A 49 8.00 -14.99 -6.55
CA GLU A 49 9.00 -15.77 -7.28
C GLU A 49 10.11 -14.91 -7.92
N GLU A 50 9.89 -13.60 -8.11
CA GLU A 50 10.95 -12.65 -8.48
C GLU A 50 10.84 -11.43 -7.56
N PRO A 51 11.82 -11.14 -6.67
CA PRO A 51 11.78 -9.95 -5.86
C PRO A 51 11.80 -8.74 -6.79
N ALA A 52 10.69 -8.01 -6.86
CA ALA A 52 10.62 -6.71 -7.48
C ALA A 52 11.61 -5.81 -6.72
N GLN A 53 12.82 -5.66 -7.27
CA GLN A 53 13.81 -4.71 -6.81
C GLN A 53 13.28 -3.31 -7.12
N VAL A 54 12.42 -2.83 -6.24
CA VAL A 54 12.17 -1.43 -5.99
C VAL A 54 12.73 -1.14 -4.62
N ASP A 55 14.05 -0.98 -4.57
CA ASP A 55 14.62 -0.08 -3.59
C ASP A 55 13.90 1.27 -3.76
N GLU A 56 13.48 1.83 -2.62
CA GLU A 56 13.13 3.24 -2.38
C GLU A 56 11.70 3.53 -1.84
N VAL A 57 11.63 3.51 -0.49
CA VAL A 57 11.18 4.61 0.39
C VAL A 57 9.67 4.85 0.59
N ASP A 58 9.28 4.57 1.84
CA ASP A 58 8.42 5.37 2.72
C ASP A 58 6.93 5.56 2.35
N ALA A 59 6.08 4.81 3.05
CA ALA A 59 4.77 5.29 3.46
C ALA A 59 4.40 4.63 4.80
N GLU A 60 5.16 4.97 5.85
CA GLU A 60 4.55 5.02 7.18
C GLU A 60 3.52 6.16 7.19
N ASP A 61 2.29 5.90 6.75
CA ASP A 61 1.15 6.73 7.15
C ASP A 61 0.18 5.86 7.95
N LYS A 62 0.63 5.48 9.16
CA LYS A 62 -0.29 5.18 10.24
C LYS A 62 -0.97 6.50 10.59
N PRO A 63 -2.30 6.66 10.51
CA PRO A 63 -2.93 7.79 11.14
C PRO A 63 -2.79 7.59 12.66
N ALA A 64 -1.74 8.16 13.24
CA ALA A 64 -1.53 8.27 14.66
C ALA A 64 -2.67 9.14 15.23
N LYS A 65 -3.72 8.49 15.73
CA LYS A 65 -4.69 9.13 16.63
C LYS A 65 -3.96 9.60 17.88
N ALA A 66 -3.55 10.86 17.90
CA ALA A 66 -3.08 11.57 19.08
C ALA A 66 -4.29 11.98 19.98
N PRO A 67 -4.07 12.45 21.22
CA PRO A 67 -4.02 11.62 22.42
C PRO A 67 -5.23 11.86 23.35
N ALA A 68 -5.83 10.81 23.89
CA ALA A 68 -6.85 10.95 24.93
C ALA A 68 -6.18 11.33 26.27
N LYS A 69 -6.10 12.64 26.54
CA LYS A 69 -5.75 13.18 27.85
C LYS A 69 -6.74 12.68 28.91
N ARG A 70 -6.33 11.80 29.81
CA ARG A 70 -6.88 11.69 31.18
C ARG A 70 -5.78 11.33 32.17
N LYS A 71 -5.06 12.36 32.62
CA LYS A 71 -4.25 12.27 33.84
C LYS A 71 -5.18 12.54 35.02
N ALA A 72 -5.75 11.48 35.60
CA ALA A 72 -6.36 11.58 36.92
C ALA A 72 -5.21 11.64 37.93
N ASN A 73 -4.79 12.85 38.30
CA ASN A 73 -3.83 13.04 39.39
C ASN A 73 -4.63 13.04 40.70
N ALA A 74 -4.37 12.03 41.53
CA ALA A 74 -4.81 12.01 42.92
C ALA A 74 -4.20 13.23 43.63
N ALA A 75 -5.04 14.16 44.05
CA ALA A 75 -4.69 15.21 44.99
C ALA A 75 -5.37 14.90 46.32
N SER A 76 -4.58 14.33 47.24
CA SER A 76 -4.78 14.51 48.67
C SER A 76 -4.76 16.01 48.97
N SER A 77 -5.81 16.54 49.60
CA SER A 77 -5.66 17.70 50.48
C SER A 77 -6.76 17.73 51.55
N ALA A 78 -6.29 17.66 52.78
CA ALA A 78 -6.87 18.02 54.06
C ALA A 78 -8.08 18.98 54.06
N LYS A 79 -9.06 18.67 54.93
CA LYS A 79 -9.57 19.62 55.92
C LYS A 79 -10.19 18.90 57.12
#